data_AF-A0A924G9H0-F1
#
_entry.id   AF-A0A924G9H0-F1
#
_cell.length_a   1.000
_cell.length_b   1.000
_cell.length_c   1.000
_cell.angle_alpha   90.00
_cell.angle_beta   90.00
_cell.angle_gamma   90.00
#
_symmetry.space_group_name_H-M   'P 1'
#
loop_
_entity.id
_entity.type
_entity.pdbx_description
1 polymer ?
#
loop_
_entity_poly.entity_id
_entity_poly.type
_entity_poly.pdbx_seq_one_letter_code
_entity_poly.pdbx_strand_id
1 'polypeptide(L)'
;MKFITAILLTALLAFAIGLFQFFPWWSFVVCALVVAVAVPQKPWKAFLCGFIALFVLWIVMAFMADAANEHILSKKVAQILPLGGSYIALILVTGLVGGLVAGLAALTGSYTRRK
;
A
#
# COMPACT_ATOMS: atom_id res chain seq x y z
N MET A 1 -9.90 4.82 17.94
CA MET A 1 -10.65 5.28 16.75
C MET A 1 -9.73 5.82 15.67
N LYS A 2 -8.95 6.89 15.90
CA LYS A 2 -8.06 7.51 14.89
C LYS A 2 -7.19 6.53 14.08
N PHE A 3 -6.65 5.47 14.71
CA PHE A 3 -5.84 4.44 14.06
C PHE A 3 -6.59 3.71 12.93
N ILE A 4 -7.73 3.09 13.27
CA ILE A 4 -8.58 2.40 12.30
C ILE A 4 -9.09 3.38 11.23
N THR A 5 -9.51 4.58 11.64
CA THR A 5 -9.95 5.62 10.70
C THR A 5 -8.87 5.98 9.69
N ALA A 6 -7.61 6.14 10.13
CA ALA A 6 -6.50 6.45 9.22
C ALA A 6 -6.19 5.30 8.27
N ILE A 7 -6.27 4.04 8.72
CA ILE A 7 -6.12 2.86 7.86
C ILE A 7 -7.19 2.87 6.76
N LEU A 8 -8.46 2.99 7.16
CA LEU A 8 -9.59 2.95 6.23
C LEU A 8 -9.55 4.12 5.24
N LEU A 9 -9.26 5.34 5.70
CA LEU A 9 -9.13 6.50 4.81
C LEU A 9 -7.95 6.37 3.85
N THR A 10 -6.81 5.87 4.33
CA THR A 10 -5.63 5.68 3.46
C THR A 10 -5.92 4.63 2.38
N ALA A 11 -6.50 3.49 2.75
CA ALA A 11 -6.87 2.45 1.81
C ALA A 11 -7.94 2.93 0.81
N LEU A 12 -8.97 3.63 1.29
CA LEU A 12 -10.05 4.17 0.46
C LEU A 12 -9.51 5.17 -0.56
N LEU A 13 -8.70 6.14 -0.13
CA LEU A 13 -8.13 7.15 -1.04
C LEU A 13 -7.13 6.53 -2.02
N ALA A 14 -6.29 5.59 -1.56
CA ALA A 14 -5.36 4.88 -2.43
C ALA A 14 -6.08 4.03 -3.49
N PHE A 15 -7.19 3.39 -3.12
CA PHE A 15 -8.03 2.66 -4.07
C PHE A 15 -8.71 3.62 -5.04
N ALA A 16 -9.36 4.67 -4.54
CA ALA A 16 -10.06 5.66 -5.36
C ALA A 16 -9.13 6.36 -6.35
N ILE A 17 -7.92 6.76 -5.93
CA ILE A 17 -6.96 7.39 -6.84
C ILE A 17 -6.47 6.43 -7.93
N GLY A 18 -6.38 5.13 -7.61
CA GLY A 18 -6.00 4.09 -8.57
C GLY A 18 -7.03 3.83 -9.66
N LEU A 19 -8.30 4.23 -9.46
CA LEU A 19 -9.34 4.14 -10.51
C LEU A 19 -9.12 5.15 -11.64
N PHE A 20 -8.34 6.21 -11.40
CA PHE A 20 -8.06 7.26 -12.36
C PHE A 20 -6.78 6.95 -13.13
N GLN A 21 -6.90 6.43 -14.36
CA GLN A 21 -5.76 5.97 -15.16
C GLN A 21 -4.77 7.05 -15.61
N PHE A 22 -5.11 8.33 -15.48
CA PHE A 22 -4.20 9.43 -15.83
C PHE A 22 -3.17 9.73 -14.73
N PHE A 23 -3.38 9.24 -13.51
CA PHE A 23 -2.44 9.43 -12.43
C PHE A 23 -1.31 8.39 -12.48
N PRO A 24 -0.07 8.76 -12.13
CA PRO A 24 1.01 7.81 -11.96
C PRO A 24 0.70 6.75 -10.90
N TRP A 25 1.24 5.55 -11.05
CA TRP A 25 1.03 4.45 -10.11
C TRP A 25 1.45 4.77 -8.66
N TRP A 26 2.34 5.73 -8.44
CA TRP A 26 2.79 6.18 -7.11
C TRP A 26 1.84 7.16 -6.43
N SER A 27 0.71 7.53 -7.03
CA SER A 27 -0.19 8.54 -6.46
C SER A 27 -0.77 8.20 -5.08
N PHE A 28 -0.84 6.91 -4.71
CA PHE A 28 -1.22 6.48 -3.35
C PHE A 28 -0.29 7.03 -2.25
N VAL A 29 0.96 7.37 -2.58
CA VAL A 29 1.94 7.99 -1.67
C VAL A 29 1.42 9.34 -1.18
N VAL A 30 0.86 10.14 -2.09
CA VAL A 30 0.25 11.43 -1.76
C VAL A 30 -0.98 11.22 -0.88
N CYS A 31 -1.81 10.22 -1.17
CA CYS A 31 -2.97 9.87 -0.35
C CYS A 31 -2.56 9.54 1.10
N ALA A 32 -1.55 8.69 1.28
CA ALA A 32 -1.04 8.32 2.61
C ALA A 32 -0.48 9.52 3.38
N LEU A 33 0.25 10.41 2.70
CA LEU A 33 0.73 11.67 3.28
C LEU A 33 -0.43 12.56 3.72
N VAL A 34 -1.41 12.80 2.83
CA VAL A 34 -2.57 13.67 3.11
C VAL A 34 -3.38 13.13 4.28
N VAL A 35 -3.66 11.82 4.34
CA VAL A 35 -4.38 11.22 5.47
C VAL A 35 -3.58 11.37 6.75
N ALA A 36 -2.26 11.13 6.71
CA ALA A 36 -1.42 11.32 7.88
C ALA A 36 -1.41 12.77 8.36
N VAL A 37 -1.45 13.76 7.46
CA VAL A 37 -1.58 15.22 7.76
C VAL A 37 -2.98 15.62 8.23
N ALA A 38 -4.04 14.93 7.81
CA ALA A 38 -5.41 15.21 8.22
C ALA A 38 -5.80 14.52 9.54
N VAL A 39 -5.23 13.35 9.84
CA VAL A 39 -5.56 12.54 11.04
C VAL A 39 -4.33 12.46 11.96
N PRO A 40 -4.22 13.33 12.99
CA PRO A 40 -3.03 13.40 13.82
C PRO A 40 -2.82 12.14 14.67
N GLN A 41 -1.61 11.59 14.59
CA GLN A 41 -1.16 10.44 15.37
C GLN A 41 0.32 10.56 15.72
N LYS A 42 0.81 9.71 16.64
CA LYS A 42 2.24 9.56 16.90
C LYS A 42 2.94 9.02 15.63
N PRO A 43 4.18 9.43 15.30
CA PRO A 43 4.85 9.05 14.05
C PRO A 43 4.87 7.54 13.76
N TRP A 44 5.23 6.72 14.76
CA TRP A 44 5.19 5.27 14.63
C TRP A 44 3.79 4.70 14.30
N LYS A 45 2.73 5.27 14.89
CA LYS A 45 1.35 4.86 14.59
C LYS A 45 0.93 5.29 13.19
N ALA A 46 1.35 6.46 12.73
CA ALA A 46 1.09 6.93 11.37
C ALA A 46 1.76 6.02 10.33
N PHE A 47 3.03 5.63 10.56
CA PHE A 47 3.73 4.64 9.74
C PHE A 47 2.95 3.32 9.67
N LEU A 48 2.58 2.76 10.82
CA LEU A 48 1.80 1.51 10.88
C LEU A 48 0.45 1.63 10.15
N CYS A 49 -0.24 2.76 10.27
CA CYS A 49 -1.50 2.99 9.55
C CYS A 49 -1.30 2.96 8.04
N GLY A 50 -0.33 3.72 7.53
CA GLY A 50 -0.02 3.77 6.09
C GLY A 50 0.44 2.41 5.56
N PHE A 51 1.30 1.72 6.33
CA PHE A 51 1.80 0.40 6.00
C PHE A 51 0.68 -0.63 5.91
N ILE A 52 -0.10 -0.79 6.98
CA ILE A 52 -1.17 -1.81 7.03
C ILE A 52 -2.23 -1.53 5.96
N ALA A 53 -2.60 -0.26 5.75
CA ALA A 53 -3.59 0.11 4.74
C ALA A 53 -3.19 -0.35 3.34
N LEU A 54 -1.97 -0.01 2.89
CA LEU A 54 -1.54 -0.37 1.54
C LEU A 54 -1.10 -1.82 1.42
N PHE A 55 -0.48 -2.40 2.46
CA PHE A 55 -0.08 -3.81 2.47
C PHE A 55 -1.29 -4.72 2.24
N VAL A 56 -2.38 -4.50 2.99
CA VAL A 56 -3.60 -5.29 2.86
C VAL A 56 -4.29 -5.00 1.53
N LEU A 57 -4.45 -3.73 1.15
CA LEU A 57 -5.11 -3.34 -0.10
C LEU A 57 -4.44 -3.99 -1.32
N TRP A 58 -3.11 -3.88 -1.41
CA TRP A 58 -2.37 -4.43 -2.55
C TRP A 58 -2.31 -5.95 -2.56
N ILE A 59 -2.19 -6.62 -1.41
CA ILE A 59 -2.27 -8.08 -1.36
C ILE A 59 -3.62 -8.56 -1.88
N VAL A 60 -4.72 -7.95 -1.42
CA VAL A 60 -6.06 -8.33 -1.85
C VAL A 60 -6.23 -8.12 -3.35
N MET A 61 -5.86 -6.94 -3.88
CA MET A 61 -5.98 -6.66 -5.31
C MET A 61 -5.07 -7.56 -6.16
N ALA A 62 -3.83 -7.77 -5.74
CA ALA A 62 -2.88 -8.63 -6.45
C ALA A 62 -3.36 -10.08 -6.45
N PHE A 63 -3.88 -10.58 -5.33
CA PHE A 63 -4.46 -11.91 -5.24
C PHE A 63 -5.70 -12.07 -6.14
N MET A 64 -6.60 -11.09 -6.16
CA MET A 64 -7.78 -11.13 -7.04
C MET A 64 -7.38 -11.18 -8.52
N ALA A 65 -6.43 -10.34 -8.93
CA ALA A 65 -5.91 -10.32 -10.30
C ALA A 65 -5.18 -11.62 -10.66
N ASP A 66 -4.44 -12.19 -9.70
CA ASP A 66 -3.65 -13.40 -9.90
C ASP A 66 -4.53 -14.66 -9.98
N ALA A 67 -5.53 -14.77 -9.11
CA ALA A 67 -6.49 -15.87 -9.10
C ALA A 67 -7.34 -15.90 -10.39
N ALA A 68 -7.75 -14.73 -10.89
CA ALA A 68 -8.45 -14.61 -12.17
C ALA A 68 -7.58 -15.02 -13.38
N ASN A 69 -6.27 -15.05 -13.20
CA ASN A 69 -5.28 -15.41 -14.21
C ASN A 69 -4.65 -16.80 -13.96
N GLU A 70 -5.27 -17.62 -13.11
CA GLU A 70 -4.80 -18.97 -12.74
C GLU A 70 -3.31 -19.03 -12.32
N HIS A 71 -2.81 -17.93 -11.75
CA HIS A 71 -1.42 -17.78 -11.33
C HIS A 71 -0.38 -17.90 -12.47
N ILE A 72 -0.78 -17.82 -13.74
CA ILE A 72 0.11 -18.08 -14.89
C ILE A 72 1.22 -17.01 -14.98
N LEU A 73 0.83 -15.73 -14.95
CA LEU A 73 1.75 -14.61 -15.11
C LEU A 73 2.66 -14.44 -13.89
N SER A 74 2.10 -14.49 -12.69
CA SER A 74 2.85 -14.34 -11.44
C SER A 74 3.91 -15.42 -11.26
N LYS A 75 3.61 -16.68 -11.63
CA LYS A 75 4.62 -17.76 -11.63
C LYS A 75 5.79 -17.45 -12.56
N LYS A 76 5.51 -16.96 -13.78
CA LYS A 76 6.56 -16.55 -14.73
C LYS A 76 7.40 -15.39 -14.20
N VAL A 77 6.76 -14.36 -13.64
CA VAL A 77 7.47 -13.22 -13.03
C VAL A 77 8.30 -13.68 -11.82
N ALA A 78 7.76 -14.57 -10.99
CA ALA A 78 8.46 -15.14 -9.85
C ALA A 78 9.64 -16.07 -10.22
N GLN A 79 9.75 -16.51 -11.49
CA GLN A 79 10.93 -17.19 -12.01
C GLN A 79 12.02 -16.20 -12.47
N ILE A 80 11.62 -15.01 -12.95
CA ILE A 80 12.56 -13.94 -13.32
C ILE A 80 13.20 -13.36 -12.06
N LEU A 81 12.42 -13.22 -10.98
CA LEU A 81 12.90 -12.82 -9.67
C LEU A 81 13.46 -14.02 -8.90
N PRO A 82 14.33 -13.81 -7.88
CA PRO A 82 14.82 -14.89 -7.02
C PRO A 82 13.76 -15.39 -6.03
N LEU A 83 12.54 -15.69 -6.52
CA LEU A 83 11.38 -16.14 -5.75
C LEU A 83 11.00 -17.60 -6.03
N GLY A 84 11.78 -18.31 -6.86
CA GLY A 84 11.59 -19.74 -7.13
C GLY A 84 10.25 -20.09 -7.79
N GLY A 85 9.64 -19.16 -8.53
CA GLY A 85 8.32 -19.37 -9.14
C GLY A 85 7.15 -19.27 -8.17
N SER A 86 7.38 -18.84 -6.92
CA SER A 86 6.31 -18.66 -5.93
C SER A 86 5.50 -17.39 -6.20
N TYR A 87 4.29 -17.57 -6.74
CA TYR A 87 3.33 -16.47 -6.92
C TYR A 87 2.91 -15.82 -5.60
N ILE A 88 2.81 -16.60 -4.52
CA ILE A 88 2.50 -16.10 -3.17
C ILE A 88 3.60 -15.16 -2.70
N ALA A 89 4.87 -15.53 -2.88
CA ALA A 89 5.99 -14.68 -2.52
C ALA A 89 5.96 -13.36 -3.30
N LEU A 90 5.62 -13.40 -4.59
CA LEU A 90 5.47 -12.21 -5.42
C LEU A 90 4.35 -11.27 -4.92
N ILE A 91 3.18 -11.82 -4.56
CA ILE A 91 2.06 -11.05 -3.98
C ILE A 91 2.48 -10.38 -2.67
N LEU A 92 3.17 -11.12 -1.78
CA LEU A 92 3.66 -10.59 -0.51
C LEU A 92 4.70 -9.48 -0.71
N VAL A 93 5.64 -9.66 -1.64
CA VAL A 93 6.63 -8.63 -2.01
C VAL A 93 5.93 -7.39 -2.55
N THR A 94 4.91 -7.57 -3.39
CA THR A 94 4.10 -6.46 -3.93
C THR A 94 3.48 -5.67 -2.79
N GLY A 95 2.74 -6.33 -1.90
CA GLY A 95 2.15 -5.71 -0.72
C GLY A 95 3.18 -5.03 0.19
N LEU A 96 4.34 -5.66 0.40
CA LEU A 96 5.41 -5.13 1.24
C LEU A 96 5.96 -3.82 0.68
N VAL A 97 6.23 -3.76 -0.64
CA VAL A 97 6.70 -2.53 -1.30
C VAL A 97 5.66 -1.43 -1.17
N GLY A 98 4.40 -1.70 -1.50
CA GLY A 98 3.32 -0.70 -1.37
C GLY A 98 3.14 -0.20 0.07
N GLY A 99 3.13 -1.13 1.02
CA GLY A 99 3.04 -0.85 2.45
C GLY A 99 4.21 0.00 2.95
N LEU A 100 5.45 -0.35 2.62
CA LEU A 100 6.63 0.42 3.04
C LEU A 100 6.60 1.86 2.50
N VAL A 101 6.31 2.03 1.21
CA VAL A 101 6.29 3.36 0.58
C VAL A 101 5.18 4.22 1.18
N ALA A 102 3.98 3.68 1.40
CA ALA A 102 2.89 4.41 2.04
C ALA A 102 3.13 4.67 3.54
N GLY A 103 3.72 3.72 4.26
CA GLY A 103 4.12 3.88 5.65
C GLY A 103 5.12 5.02 5.81
N LEU A 104 6.13 5.10 4.94
CA LEU A 104 7.10 6.20 4.92
C LEU A 104 6.44 7.54 4.57
N ALA A 105 5.51 7.58 3.62
CA ALA A 105 4.77 8.78 3.29
C ALA A 105 3.91 9.28 4.47
N ALA A 106 3.24 8.36 5.16
CA ALA A 106 2.46 8.67 6.35
C ALA A 106 3.35 9.13 7.51
N LEU A 107 4.56 8.56 7.65
CA LEU A 107 5.55 8.99 8.61
C LEU A 107 6.00 10.43 8.34
N THR A 108 6.30 10.76 7.08
CA THR A 108 6.64 12.14 6.66
C THR A 108 5.50 13.10 6.97
N GLY A 109 4.26 12.75 6.60
CA GLY A 109 3.07 13.56 6.93
C GLY A 109 2.80 13.70 8.44
N SER A 110 3.30 12.78 9.26
CA SER A 110 3.27 12.94 10.71
C SER A 110 4.28 13.96 11.21
N TYR A 111 5.48 14.01 10.63
CA TYR A 111 6.56 14.89 11.07
C TYR A 111 6.35 16.35 10.66
N THR A 112 5.64 16.63 9.56
CA THR A 112 5.37 18.01 9.13
C THR A 112 4.61 18.86 10.16
N ARG A 113 3.95 18.24 11.14
CA ARG A 113 3.26 18.94 12.24
C ARG A 113 4.00 18.89 13.57
N ARG A 114 5.13 18.20 13.64
CA ARG A 114 5.91 18.08 14.87
C ARG A 114 6.89 19.26 14.92
N LYS A 115 6.58 20.25 15.76
CA LYS A 115 7.54 21.28 16.16
C LYS A 115 8.60 20.68 17.07
#